data_AF-A0A1Y4RAJ6-F1
#
_entry.id   AF-A0A1Y4RAJ6-F1
#
_cell.length_a   1.000
_cell.length_b   1.000
_cell.length_c   1.000
_cell.angle_alpha   90.00
_cell.angle_beta   90.00
_cell.angle_gamma   90.00
#
_symmetry.space_group_name_H-M   'P 1'
#
loop_
_entity.id
_entity.type
_entity.pdbx_description
1 polymer ?
#
loop_
_entity_poly.entity_id
_entity_poly.type
_entity_poly.pdbx_seq_one_letter_code
_entity_poly.pdbx_strand_id
1 'polypeptide(L)'
;MNNDSLIMQYDAQINRIEKEYREAQSRAKSLRKNLETIAEKTCNFKYAIKQLGGPNEIFKMSDGQLRDFIITNIIEQKQEFMQNIRELQQLYLECQRENQELASKVLSLQEALERNEGNNKILHASTPPPPTFSNSEEPSQDKAVVDDKLIMGGEVYDIARVVQRLTVYQEEIVKVMGEKGYSETAEIFGEVMKRIDIQETTLKNEMRNLSEKLVVESESISTFLRRNLSLYRLTQLGEAVYKRLTEKTPVKAQRDKLESQHSTLEHAYLIKDTASILETLGYTNVTYDSKDNQIQVAGGNRYVPDISADFSPTVKTYWECELGHHKDADFFEKLQKAAKVTDTLYVITPRKEVSDKMKKQIGRYKASVVTKQMKTQLIVFVGTISQLKTRQLFSNKDCQIKIG
;
A
#
# COMPACT_ATOMS: atom_id res chain seq x y z
N MET A 1 13.90 61.32 -50.98
CA MET A 1 13.34 60.21 -50.19
C MET A 1 13.94 60.31 -48.81
N ASN A 2 13.09 60.30 -47.76
CA ASN A 2 13.46 60.79 -46.44
C ASN A 2 14.28 59.73 -45.67
N ASN A 3 15.57 60.00 -45.43
CA ASN A 3 16.52 59.07 -44.82
C ASN A 3 16.03 58.57 -43.44
N ASP A 4 15.34 59.42 -42.70
CA ASP A 4 14.80 59.12 -41.37
C ASP A 4 13.73 58.02 -41.40
N SER A 5 12.92 57.96 -42.47
CA SER A 5 11.92 56.89 -42.62
C SER A 5 12.57 55.54 -42.90
N LEU A 6 13.73 55.52 -43.54
CA LEU A 6 14.49 54.29 -43.83
C LEU A 6 15.17 53.79 -42.55
N ILE A 7 15.77 54.71 -41.77
CA ILE A 7 16.40 54.40 -40.48
C ILE A 7 15.38 53.82 -39.51
N MET A 8 14.20 54.45 -39.37
CA MET A 8 13.12 53.92 -38.52
C MET A 8 12.65 52.51 -38.94
N GLN A 9 12.63 52.21 -40.24
CA GLN A 9 12.27 50.87 -40.73
C GLN A 9 13.35 49.84 -40.38
N TYR A 10 14.63 50.17 -40.52
CA TYR A 10 15.73 49.30 -40.12
C TYR A 10 15.76 49.07 -38.61
N ASP A 11 15.56 50.09 -37.79
CA ASP A 11 15.50 49.95 -36.34
C ASP A 11 14.33 49.06 -35.90
N ALA A 12 13.16 49.21 -36.53
CA ALA A 12 12.03 48.33 -36.27
C ALA A 12 12.32 46.87 -36.66
N GLN A 13 13.03 46.65 -37.78
CA GLN A 13 13.43 45.31 -38.22
C GLN A 13 14.47 44.68 -37.29
N ILE A 14 15.47 45.44 -36.85
CA ILE A 14 16.50 45.00 -35.89
C ILE A 14 15.83 44.59 -34.57
N ASN A 15 14.99 45.46 -34.01
CA ASN A 15 14.27 45.18 -32.76
C ASN A 15 13.41 43.91 -32.86
N ARG A 16 12.78 43.69 -34.02
CA ARG A 16 12.00 42.47 -34.27
C ARG A 16 12.89 41.23 -34.30
N ILE A 17 14.00 41.27 -35.03
CA ILE A 17 14.95 40.16 -35.12
C ILE A 17 15.55 39.84 -33.75
N GLU A 18 15.91 40.86 -32.96
CA GLU A 18 16.41 40.67 -31.60
C GLU A 18 15.39 40.00 -30.68
N LYS A 19 14.12 40.41 -30.78
CA LYS A 19 13.03 39.78 -30.04
C LYS A 19 12.86 38.32 -30.43
N GLU A 20 12.80 38.02 -31.73
CA GLU A 20 12.66 36.66 -32.25
C GLU A 20 13.86 35.77 -31.84
N TYR A 21 15.07 36.34 -31.83
CA TYR A 21 16.28 35.66 -31.36
C TYR A 21 16.22 35.32 -29.87
N ARG A 22 15.81 36.26 -29.00
CA ARG A 22 15.65 36.01 -27.55
C ARG A 22 14.60 34.94 -27.28
N GLU A 23 13.48 34.97 -27.99
CA GLU A 23 12.43 33.96 -27.88
C GLU A 23 12.90 32.57 -28.35
N ALA A 24 13.68 32.49 -29.44
CA ALA A 24 14.29 31.25 -29.91
C ALA A 24 15.32 30.70 -28.90
N GLN A 25 16.16 31.57 -28.33
CA GLN A 25 17.15 31.19 -27.32
C GLN A 25 16.49 30.64 -26.04
N SER A 26 15.41 31.29 -25.58
CA SER A 26 14.63 30.80 -24.43
C SER A 26 14.00 29.43 -24.70
N ARG A 27 13.45 29.22 -25.91
CA ARG A 27 12.90 27.93 -26.33
C ARG A 27 13.97 26.83 -26.36
N ALA A 28 15.13 27.11 -26.95
CA ALA A 28 16.24 26.16 -27.01
C ALA A 28 16.71 25.75 -25.60
N LYS A 29 16.85 26.70 -24.68
CA LYS A 29 17.20 26.42 -23.28
C LYS A 29 16.17 25.54 -22.58
N SER A 30 14.88 25.78 -22.83
CA SER A 30 13.80 24.94 -22.29
C SER A 30 13.84 23.52 -22.86
N LEU A 31 14.09 23.36 -24.16
CA LEU A 31 14.19 22.04 -24.81
C LEU A 31 15.38 21.25 -24.30
N ARG A 32 16.55 21.90 -24.13
CA ARG A 32 17.73 21.28 -23.53
C ARG A 32 17.43 20.74 -22.13
N LYS A 33 16.80 21.55 -21.27
CA LYS A 33 16.42 21.13 -19.92
C LYS A 33 15.48 19.92 -19.92
N ASN A 34 14.57 19.84 -20.91
CA ASN A 34 13.70 18.68 -21.07
C ASN A 34 14.49 17.42 -21.45
N LEU A 35 15.46 17.52 -22.38
CA LEU A 35 16.34 16.39 -22.75
C LEU A 35 17.15 15.89 -21.55
N GLU A 36 17.70 16.81 -20.74
CA GLU A 36 18.42 16.47 -19.51
C GLU A 36 17.51 15.75 -18.51
N THR A 37 16.28 16.25 -18.32
CA THR A 37 15.29 15.62 -17.43
C THR A 37 14.89 14.22 -17.92
N ILE A 38 14.76 14.03 -19.23
CA ILE A 38 14.45 12.71 -19.81
C ILE A 38 15.64 11.77 -19.55
N ALA A 39 16.86 12.19 -19.87
CA ALA A 39 18.07 11.38 -19.65
C ALA A 39 18.21 10.95 -18.19
N GLU A 40 18.02 11.88 -17.24
CA GLU A 40 18.06 11.60 -15.79
C GLU A 40 17.04 10.54 -15.37
N LYS A 41 15.84 10.56 -15.96
CA LYS A 41 14.74 9.68 -15.56
C LYS A 41 14.72 8.33 -16.28
N THR A 42 15.27 8.25 -17.49
CA THR A 42 15.11 7.07 -18.35
C THR A 42 16.39 6.26 -18.52
N CYS A 43 17.58 6.84 -18.32
CA CYS A 43 18.84 6.10 -18.48
C CYS A 43 19.18 5.30 -17.21
N ASN A 44 19.65 4.05 -17.37
CA ASN A 44 19.78 3.10 -16.25
C ASN A 44 20.95 3.35 -15.27
N PHE A 45 20.91 2.66 -14.13
CA PHE A 45 21.90 2.72 -13.04
C PHE A 45 23.31 2.25 -13.43
N LYS A 46 23.46 1.34 -14.40
CA LYS A 46 24.78 0.92 -14.94
C LYS A 46 25.57 2.12 -15.50
N TYR A 47 24.88 3.14 -16.01
CA TYR A 47 25.49 4.40 -16.44
C TYR A 47 25.80 5.34 -15.26
N ALA A 48 24.93 5.41 -14.25
CA ALA A 48 25.19 6.14 -13.00
C ALA A 48 26.47 5.62 -12.30
N ILE A 49 26.79 4.32 -12.41
CA ILE A 49 28.04 3.74 -11.90
C ILE A 49 29.27 4.22 -12.68
N LYS A 50 29.22 4.31 -14.02
CA LYS A 50 30.33 4.88 -14.83
C LYS A 50 30.56 6.38 -14.58
N GLN A 51 29.58 7.05 -13.97
CA GLN A 51 29.58 8.47 -13.62
C GLN A 51 30.11 8.76 -12.21
N LEU A 52 30.30 7.74 -11.35
CA LEU A 52 30.79 7.91 -9.97
C LEU A 52 32.32 8.09 -9.85
N GLY A 53 33.03 8.35 -10.96
CA GLY A 53 34.48 8.52 -10.98
C GLY A 53 35.01 9.69 -11.84
N GLY A 54 34.16 10.55 -12.40
CA GLY A 54 34.60 11.65 -13.28
C GLY A 54 33.51 12.67 -13.62
N PRO A 55 33.87 13.80 -14.27
CA PRO A 55 32.91 14.87 -14.61
C PRO A 55 31.84 14.37 -15.59
N ASN A 56 30.58 14.62 -15.24
CA ASN A 56 29.40 14.09 -15.91
C ASN A 56 29.36 14.42 -17.42
N GLU A 57 29.59 13.40 -18.25
CA GLU A 57 29.78 13.54 -19.70
C GLU A 57 28.49 13.92 -20.45
N ILE A 58 27.30 13.65 -19.87
CA ILE A 58 26.00 14.02 -20.45
C ILE A 58 25.90 15.53 -20.65
N PHE A 59 26.42 16.33 -19.72
CA PHE A 59 26.38 17.79 -19.81
C PHE A 59 27.33 18.37 -20.86
N LYS A 60 28.26 17.56 -21.38
CA LYS A 60 29.18 17.97 -22.46
C LYS A 60 28.67 17.59 -23.86
N MET A 61 27.64 16.75 -23.95
CA MET A 61 27.06 16.31 -25.22
C MET A 61 26.22 17.42 -25.86
N SER A 62 26.38 17.62 -27.16
CA SER A 62 25.43 18.41 -27.97
C SER A 62 24.01 17.81 -27.91
N ASP A 63 22.99 18.59 -28.26
CA ASP A 63 21.59 18.15 -28.21
C ASP A 63 21.34 16.89 -29.07
N GLY A 64 21.98 16.80 -30.24
CA GLY A 64 21.89 15.64 -31.11
C GLY A 64 22.52 14.39 -30.48
N GLN A 65 23.71 14.53 -29.90
CA GLN A 65 24.40 13.43 -29.21
C GLN A 65 23.60 12.95 -27.99
N LEU A 66 23.03 13.88 -27.21
CA LEU A 66 22.22 13.54 -26.04
C LEU A 66 20.96 12.77 -26.44
N ARG A 67 20.27 13.20 -27.50
CA ARG A 67 19.10 12.50 -28.04
C ARG A 67 19.45 11.07 -28.45
N ASP A 68 20.49 10.91 -29.26
CA ASP A 68 20.88 9.59 -29.80
C ASP A 68 21.36 8.65 -28.70
N PHE A 69 22.01 9.19 -27.68
CA PHE A 69 22.38 8.48 -26.46
C PHE A 69 21.15 7.96 -25.71
N ILE A 70 20.15 8.81 -25.43
CA ILE A 70 18.91 8.41 -24.74
C ILE A 70 18.21 7.28 -25.51
N ILE A 71 18.10 7.42 -26.83
CA ILE A 71 17.44 6.42 -27.69
C ILE A 71 18.17 5.08 -27.61
N THR A 72 19.50 5.09 -27.80
CA THR A 72 20.32 3.87 -27.75
C THR A 72 20.20 3.17 -26.41
N ASN A 73 20.29 3.94 -25.31
CA ASN A 73 20.20 3.37 -23.97
C ASN A 73 18.84 2.72 -23.69
N ILE A 74 17.74 3.35 -24.13
CA ILE A 74 16.40 2.76 -23.99
C ILE A 74 16.26 1.48 -24.81
N ILE A 75 16.82 1.44 -26.02
CA ILE A 75 16.79 0.24 -26.88
C ILE A 75 17.56 -0.90 -26.20
N GLU A 76 18.77 -0.64 -25.70
CA GLU A 76 19.58 -1.63 -24.98
C GLU A 76 18.85 -2.16 -23.75
N GLN A 77 18.25 -1.27 -22.94
CA GLN A 77 17.44 -1.68 -21.78
C GLN A 77 16.29 -2.60 -22.19
N LYS A 78 15.57 -2.27 -23.27
CA LYS A 78 14.47 -3.12 -23.76
C LYS A 78 14.97 -4.49 -24.22
N GLN A 79 16.14 -4.55 -24.86
CA GLN A 79 16.74 -5.81 -25.28
C GLN A 79 17.14 -6.66 -24.07
N GLU A 80 17.77 -6.07 -23.05
CA GLU A 80 18.13 -6.75 -21.79
C GLU A 80 16.87 -7.27 -21.07
N PHE A 81 15.81 -6.46 -20.98
CA PHE A 81 14.54 -6.91 -20.40
C PHE A 81 13.90 -8.07 -21.17
N MET A 82 13.87 -8.02 -22.51
CA MET A 82 13.34 -9.12 -23.32
C MET A 82 14.16 -10.40 -23.14
N GLN A 83 15.48 -10.29 -23.02
CA GLN A 83 16.35 -11.43 -22.77
C GLN A 83 16.08 -12.06 -21.40
N ASN A 84 15.99 -11.24 -20.35
CA ASN A 84 15.67 -11.70 -18.99
C ASN A 84 14.31 -12.39 -18.94
N ILE A 85 13.30 -11.87 -19.65
CA ILE A 85 11.96 -12.51 -19.72
C ILE A 85 12.06 -13.90 -20.36
N ARG A 86 12.86 -14.07 -21.42
CA ARG A 86 13.04 -15.39 -22.06
C ARG A 86 13.75 -16.37 -21.12
N GLU A 87 14.78 -15.92 -20.41
CA GLU A 87 15.49 -16.75 -19.43
C GLU A 87 14.57 -17.17 -18.28
N LEU A 88 13.77 -16.25 -17.75
CA LEU A 88 12.73 -16.54 -16.75
C LEU A 88 11.72 -17.57 -17.24
N GLN A 89 11.27 -17.47 -18.50
CA GLN A 89 10.35 -18.44 -19.10
C GLN A 89 10.99 -19.84 -19.22
N GLN A 90 12.28 -19.92 -19.57
CA GLN A 90 12.99 -21.19 -19.63
C GLN A 90 13.13 -21.82 -18.23
N LEU A 91 13.55 -21.04 -17.24
CA LEU A 91 13.67 -21.50 -15.85
C LEU A 91 12.33 -21.97 -15.29
N TYR A 92 11.23 -21.27 -15.61
CA TYR A 92 9.89 -21.68 -15.19
C TYR A 92 9.49 -23.04 -15.77
N LEU A 93 9.74 -23.26 -17.07
CA LEU A 93 9.44 -24.54 -17.72
C LEU A 93 10.31 -25.67 -17.17
N GLU A 94 11.58 -25.40 -16.87
CA GLU A 94 12.49 -26.37 -16.27
C GLU A 94 12.03 -26.77 -14.86
N CYS A 95 11.69 -25.78 -14.02
CA CYS A 95 11.12 -26.02 -12.70
C CYS A 95 9.82 -26.83 -12.76
N GLN A 96 8.95 -26.55 -13.75
CA GLN A 96 7.73 -27.32 -13.95
C GLN A 96 8.02 -28.79 -14.31
N ARG A 97 9.02 -29.04 -15.15
CA ARG A 97 9.47 -30.40 -15.50
C ARG A 97 10.02 -31.14 -14.28
N GLU A 98 10.89 -30.49 -13.51
CA GLU A 98 11.48 -31.08 -12.29
C GLU A 98 10.39 -31.43 -11.26
N ASN A 99 9.40 -30.55 -11.08
CA ASN A 99 8.27 -30.81 -10.19
C ASN A 99 7.44 -32.02 -10.64
N GLN A 100 7.24 -32.22 -11.95
CA GLN A 100 6.55 -33.41 -12.48
C GLN A 100 7.37 -34.68 -12.23
N GLU A 101 8.69 -34.63 -12.43
CA GLU A 101 9.58 -35.76 -12.16
C GLU A 101 9.57 -36.12 -10.67
N LEU A 102 9.68 -35.13 -9.78
CA LEU A 102 9.57 -35.31 -8.33
C LEU A 102 8.23 -35.92 -7.93
N ALA A 103 7.11 -35.42 -8.46
CA ALA A 103 5.78 -35.96 -8.17
C ALA A 103 5.66 -37.44 -8.57
N SER A 104 6.17 -37.81 -9.75
CA SER A 104 6.19 -39.21 -10.20
C SER A 104 7.05 -40.11 -9.29
N LYS A 105 8.17 -39.58 -8.79
CA LYS A 105 9.07 -40.29 -7.89
C LYS A 105 8.43 -40.48 -6.51
N VAL A 106 7.70 -39.50 -6.00
CA VAL A 106 6.93 -39.61 -4.76
C VAL A 106 5.85 -40.68 -4.86
N LEU A 107 5.08 -40.69 -5.96
CA LEU A 107 4.06 -41.72 -6.22
C LEU A 107 4.65 -43.13 -6.23
N SER A 108 5.76 -43.33 -6.98
CA SER A 108 6.41 -44.65 -7.03
C SER A 108 7.00 -45.10 -5.68
N LEU A 109 7.51 -44.17 -4.87
CA LEU A 109 7.99 -44.47 -3.51
C LEU A 109 6.85 -44.80 -2.55
N GLN A 110 5.71 -44.12 -2.66
CA GLN A 110 4.49 -44.43 -1.90
C GLN A 110 3.98 -45.84 -2.24
N GLU A 111 3.89 -46.19 -3.52
CA GLU A 111 3.52 -47.54 -3.95
C GLU A 111 4.51 -48.61 -3.44
N ALA A 112 5.81 -48.31 -3.42
CA ALA A 112 6.82 -49.23 -2.91
C ALA A 112 6.72 -49.43 -1.39
N LEU A 113 6.41 -48.37 -0.64
CA LEU A 113 6.16 -48.43 0.81
C LEU A 113 4.92 -49.27 1.13
N GLU A 114 3.81 -49.04 0.43
CA GLU A 114 2.57 -49.82 0.61
C GLU A 114 2.78 -51.32 0.32
N ARG A 115 3.58 -51.67 -0.69
CA ARG A 115 3.95 -53.08 -0.97
C ARG A 115 4.81 -53.69 0.15
N ASN A 116 5.72 -52.92 0.75
CA ASN A 116 6.55 -53.39 1.85
C ASN A 116 5.77 -53.56 3.16
N GLU A 117 4.83 -52.66 3.46
CA GLU A 117 3.92 -52.80 4.59
C GLU A 117 2.95 -53.99 4.43
N GLY A 118 2.51 -54.28 3.20
CA GLY A 118 1.72 -55.47 2.88
C GLY A 118 2.48 -56.79 3.12
N ASN A 119 3.77 -56.83 2.79
CA ASN A 119 4.61 -58.02 2.99
C ASN A 119 4.96 -58.29 4.47
N ASN A 120 5.09 -57.25 5.30
CA ASN A 120 5.36 -57.41 6.74
C ASN A 120 4.15 -57.92 7.55
N LYS A 121 2.92 -57.81 7.03
CA LYS A 121 1.72 -58.33 7.71
C LYS A 121 1.53 -59.85 7.59
N ILE A 122 2.27 -60.54 6.71
CA ILE A 122 2.07 -61.99 6.46
C ILE A 122 2.95 -62.88 7.36
N LEU A 123 3.91 -62.33 8.11
CA LEU A 123 4.91 -63.12 8.88
C LEU A 123 4.58 -63.38 10.36
N HIS A 124 3.46 -62.91 10.91
CA HIS A 124 3.07 -63.23 12.29
C HIS A 124 1.65 -63.78 12.39
N ALA A 125 1.49 -65.06 12.08
CA ALA A 125 0.34 -65.85 12.50
C ALA A 125 0.74 -67.31 12.74
N SER A 126 1.02 -67.69 14.00
CA SER A 126 0.91 -69.07 14.52
C SER A 126 1.03 -69.13 16.06
N THR A 127 -0.13 -69.08 16.75
CA THR A 127 -0.56 -69.82 17.98
C THR A 127 0.21 -69.73 19.33
N PRO A 128 -0.38 -70.08 20.51
CA PRO A 128 -1.69 -69.77 21.16
C PRO A 128 -1.51 -69.31 22.68
N PRO A 129 -2.56 -69.02 23.49
CA PRO A 129 -2.50 -68.29 24.80
C PRO A 129 -2.57 -69.23 26.06
N PRO A 130 -2.76 -68.75 27.32
CA PRO A 130 -2.08 -67.76 28.21
C PRO A 130 -1.59 -68.43 29.54
N PRO A 131 -1.13 -67.73 30.62
CA PRO A 131 -2.08 -67.16 31.59
C PRO A 131 -1.67 -65.82 32.25
N THR A 132 -2.71 -65.21 32.80
CA THR A 132 -2.84 -63.95 33.54
C THR A 132 -1.97 -63.84 34.80
N PHE A 133 -1.39 -62.67 35.05
CA PHE A 133 -1.20 -62.12 36.41
C PHE A 133 -1.20 -60.57 36.38
N SER A 134 -1.53 -60.02 37.52
CA SER A 134 -2.15 -58.73 37.80
C SER A 134 -1.20 -57.60 38.21
N ASN A 135 -1.66 -56.38 37.91
CA ASN A 135 -1.51 -55.10 38.62
C ASN A 135 -0.20 -54.29 38.56
N SER A 136 -0.47 -52.97 38.53
CA SER A 136 0.36 -51.79 38.87
C SER A 136 1.52 -51.45 37.96
N GLU A 137 1.33 -50.42 37.12
CA GLU A 137 1.83 -49.06 37.33
C GLU A 137 1.47 -48.19 36.10
N GLU A 138 0.64 -47.17 36.30
CA GLU A 138 0.73 -45.99 35.44
C GLU A 138 2.02 -45.26 35.83
N PRO A 139 2.81 -44.85 34.83
CA PRO A 139 3.23 -43.47 34.85
C PRO A 139 3.00 -42.79 33.50
N SER A 140 2.27 -41.68 33.62
CA SER A 140 2.52 -40.40 32.96
C SER A 140 2.54 -40.38 31.43
N GLN A 141 1.48 -39.76 30.90
CA GLN A 141 1.49 -39.01 29.65
C GLN A 141 2.75 -38.14 29.53
N ASP A 142 3.73 -38.61 28.76
CA ASP A 142 4.74 -37.72 28.20
C ASP A 142 4.08 -36.90 27.09
N LYS A 143 3.86 -35.61 27.41
CA LYS A 143 3.88 -34.55 26.41
C LYS A 143 5.25 -34.57 25.73
N ALA A 144 5.30 -34.44 24.40
CA ALA A 144 6.01 -33.34 23.72
C ALA A 144 6.33 -33.62 22.21
N VAL A 145 5.84 -32.70 21.37
CA VAL A 145 6.36 -32.22 20.05
C VAL A 145 6.42 -33.22 18.87
N VAL A 146 6.38 -32.86 17.58
CA VAL A 146 6.40 -31.62 16.79
C VAL A 146 5.79 -32.00 15.43
N ASP A 147 5.01 -31.15 14.77
CA ASP A 147 5.10 -31.10 13.30
C ASP A 147 5.39 -29.66 12.90
N ASP A 148 6.69 -29.32 12.89
CA ASP A 148 7.25 -27.99 12.54
C ASP A 148 7.36 -27.84 11.01
N LYS A 149 6.48 -28.53 10.26
CA LYS A 149 6.44 -28.51 8.79
C LYS A 149 5.17 -27.81 8.31
N LEU A 150 5.33 -26.80 7.46
CA LEU A 150 4.24 -26.06 6.83
C LEU A 150 4.28 -26.29 5.32
N ILE A 151 3.13 -26.60 4.72
CA ILE A 151 3.00 -26.69 3.26
C ILE A 151 2.44 -25.37 2.72
N MET A 152 3.20 -24.68 1.87
CA MET A 152 2.79 -23.44 1.23
C MET A 152 3.15 -23.50 -0.26
N GLY A 153 2.17 -23.28 -1.15
CA GLY A 153 2.42 -23.33 -2.60
C GLY A 153 2.87 -24.68 -3.16
N GLY A 154 2.68 -25.77 -2.41
CA GLY A 154 3.16 -27.12 -2.77
C GLY A 154 4.54 -27.47 -2.22
N GLU A 155 5.22 -26.55 -1.54
CA GLU A 155 6.53 -26.77 -0.92
C GLU A 155 6.42 -26.94 0.60
N VAL A 156 7.29 -27.78 1.19
CA VAL A 156 7.36 -28.04 2.63
C VAL A 156 8.44 -27.17 3.27
N TYR A 157 8.03 -26.33 4.22
CA TYR A 157 8.89 -25.44 4.98
C TYR A 157 9.06 -25.95 6.41
N ASP A 158 10.32 -26.06 6.85
CA ASP A 158 10.65 -26.36 8.25
C ASP A 158 10.72 -25.05 9.06
N ILE A 159 9.71 -24.84 9.91
CA ILE A 159 9.53 -23.61 10.69
C ILE A 159 10.71 -23.40 11.64
N ALA A 160 11.17 -24.46 12.31
CA ALA A 160 12.30 -24.36 13.24
C ALA A 160 13.58 -23.92 12.52
N ARG A 161 13.84 -24.48 11.32
CA ARG A 161 14.99 -24.10 10.51
C ARG A 161 14.89 -22.68 9.94
N VAL A 162 13.67 -22.17 9.71
CA VAL A 162 13.46 -20.77 9.32
C VAL A 162 13.78 -19.85 10.49
N VAL A 163 13.23 -20.14 11.68
CA VAL A 163 13.48 -19.37 12.92
C VAL A 163 14.97 -19.30 13.25
N GLN A 164 15.69 -20.43 13.20
CA GLN A 164 17.14 -20.47 13.47
C GLN A 164 18.00 -19.60 12.52
N ARG A 165 17.46 -19.25 11.34
CA ARG A 165 18.14 -18.44 10.33
C ARG A 165 17.69 -16.98 10.36
N LEU A 166 16.84 -16.58 11.31
CA LEU A 166 16.47 -15.18 11.50
C LEU A 166 17.55 -14.45 12.29
N THR A 167 17.75 -13.18 11.95
CA THR A 167 18.53 -12.27 12.79
C THR A 167 17.63 -11.73 13.91
N VAL A 168 18.23 -11.21 14.99
CA VAL A 168 17.49 -10.55 16.08
C VAL A 168 16.58 -9.43 15.55
N TYR A 169 17.02 -8.70 14.53
CA TYR A 169 16.23 -7.64 13.90
C TYR A 169 15.03 -8.18 13.13
N GLN A 170 15.21 -9.30 12.42
CA GLN A 170 14.12 -9.96 11.70
C GLN A 170 13.08 -10.54 12.65
N GLU A 171 13.52 -11.15 13.75
CA GLU A 171 12.61 -11.59 14.81
C GLU A 171 11.80 -10.43 15.37
N GLU A 172 12.43 -9.28 15.63
CA GLU A 172 11.73 -8.13 16.19
C GLU A 172 10.73 -7.52 15.21
N ILE A 173 11.06 -7.46 13.91
CA ILE A 173 10.12 -7.07 12.85
C ILE A 173 8.91 -8.01 12.85
N VAL A 174 9.13 -9.33 12.86
CA VAL A 174 8.04 -10.33 12.87
C VAL A 174 7.19 -10.21 14.12
N LYS A 175 7.80 -10.01 15.29
CA LYS A 175 7.10 -9.77 16.56
C LYS A 175 6.21 -8.53 16.50
N VAL A 176 6.75 -7.39 16.07
CA VAL A 176 5.98 -6.14 15.93
C VAL A 176 4.81 -6.31 14.96
N MET A 177 5.04 -6.92 13.79
CA MET A 177 3.99 -7.18 12.81
C MET A 177 2.91 -8.10 13.38
N GLY A 178 3.28 -9.18 14.06
CA GLY A 178 2.32 -10.13 14.65
C GLY A 178 1.59 -9.59 15.89
N GLU A 179 2.22 -8.74 16.71
CA GLU A 179 1.60 -8.18 17.90
C GLU A 179 0.67 -7.00 17.59
N LYS A 180 1.09 -6.12 16.68
CA LYS A 180 0.38 -4.87 16.38
C LYS A 180 -0.49 -4.98 15.13
N GLY A 181 -0.16 -5.90 14.23
CA GLY A 181 -0.78 -5.99 12.90
C GLY A 181 -0.37 -4.84 11.97
N TYR A 182 0.72 -4.13 12.22
CA TYR A 182 1.13 -3.01 11.36
C TYR A 182 1.51 -3.49 9.95
N SER A 183 1.11 -2.71 8.95
CA SER A 183 1.39 -3.01 7.53
C SER A 183 2.29 -1.98 6.86
N GLU A 184 2.44 -0.77 7.40
CA GLU A 184 3.30 0.25 6.81
C GLU A 184 4.70 0.26 7.41
N THR A 185 5.70 0.49 6.57
CA THR A 185 7.12 0.58 6.95
C THR A 185 7.36 1.53 8.12
N ALA A 186 6.76 2.73 8.09
CA ALA A 186 6.97 3.74 9.11
C ALA A 186 6.45 3.30 10.49
N GLU A 187 5.29 2.63 10.54
CA GLU A 187 4.70 2.11 11.78
C GLU A 187 5.51 0.92 12.32
N ILE A 188 5.86 -0.02 11.43
CA ILE A 188 6.66 -1.21 11.80
C ILE A 188 8.02 -0.78 12.34
N PHE A 189 8.77 0.02 11.58
CA PHE A 189 10.13 0.41 11.95
C PHE A 189 10.15 1.35 13.14
N GLY A 190 9.21 2.30 13.21
CA GLY A 190 9.07 3.19 14.35
C GLY A 190 8.83 2.42 15.66
N GLU A 191 8.10 1.31 15.63
CA GLU A 191 7.90 0.48 16.81
C GLU A 191 9.11 -0.42 17.13
N VAL A 192 9.78 -0.99 16.12
CA VAL A 192 11.02 -1.77 16.29
C VAL A 192 12.12 -0.90 16.91
N MET A 193 12.32 0.32 16.40
CA MET A 193 13.34 1.26 16.88
C MET A 193 13.11 1.75 18.31
N LYS A 194 11.90 1.60 18.87
CA LYS A 194 11.64 1.84 20.30
C LYS A 194 12.11 0.69 21.19
N ARG A 195 12.20 -0.52 20.64
CA ARG A 195 12.54 -1.75 21.37
C ARG A 195 14.03 -2.04 21.30
N ILE A 196 14.65 -1.71 20.17
CA ILE A 196 16.06 -1.97 19.89
C ILE A 196 16.71 -0.75 19.23
N ASP A 197 17.96 -0.48 19.59
CA ASP A 197 18.74 0.60 18.99
C ASP A 197 19.27 0.18 17.61
N ILE A 198 18.63 0.66 16.54
CA ILE A 198 18.94 0.29 15.17
C ILE A 198 18.59 1.42 14.21
N GLN A 199 19.34 1.53 13.11
CA GLN A 199 19.04 2.47 12.03
C GLN A 199 17.99 1.92 11.06
N GLU A 200 17.14 2.81 10.56
CA GLU A 200 16.09 2.49 9.58
C GLU A 200 16.65 1.85 8.30
N THR A 201 17.85 2.24 7.86
CA THR A 201 18.54 1.67 6.69
C THR A 201 18.81 0.18 6.85
N THR A 202 19.21 -0.24 8.05
CA THR A 202 19.40 -1.66 8.39
C THR A 202 18.06 -2.38 8.37
N LEU A 203 17.01 -1.82 8.99
CA LEU A 203 15.67 -2.42 9.00
C LEU A 203 15.09 -2.61 7.59
N LYS A 204 15.37 -1.71 6.64
CA LYS A 204 14.99 -1.88 5.22
C LYS A 204 15.61 -3.12 4.60
N ASN A 205 16.90 -3.35 4.84
CA ASN A 205 17.60 -4.52 4.34
C ASN A 205 17.06 -5.80 5.00
N GLU A 206 16.80 -5.77 6.31
CA GLU A 206 16.24 -6.92 7.03
C GLU A 206 14.81 -7.26 6.58
N MET A 207 13.97 -6.25 6.32
CA MET A 207 12.63 -6.45 5.76
C MET A 207 12.70 -7.07 4.36
N ARG A 208 13.63 -6.62 3.52
CA ARG A 208 13.86 -7.23 2.19
C ARG A 208 14.29 -8.69 2.33
N ASN A 209 15.21 -8.99 3.24
CA ASN A 209 15.66 -10.36 3.51
C ASN A 209 14.51 -11.24 4.02
N LEU A 210 13.59 -10.70 4.81
CA LEU A 210 12.36 -11.40 5.23
C LEU A 210 11.42 -11.70 4.07
N SER A 211 11.31 -10.79 3.10
CA SER A 211 10.58 -11.03 1.85
C SER A 211 11.21 -12.13 1.01
N GLU A 212 12.53 -12.12 0.88
CA GLU A 212 13.28 -13.16 0.15
C GLU A 212 13.17 -14.54 0.83
N LYS A 213 13.02 -14.57 2.16
CA LYS A 213 12.75 -15.80 2.94
C LYS A 213 11.28 -16.23 2.96
N LEU A 214 10.39 -15.52 2.25
CA LEU A 214 8.94 -15.76 2.20
C LEU A 214 8.23 -15.70 3.56
N VAL A 215 8.84 -15.04 4.55
CA VAL A 215 8.24 -14.82 5.89
C VAL A 215 7.29 -13.63 5.83
N VAL A 216 7.64 -12.64 5.02
CA VAL A 216 6.83 -11.44 4.78
C VAL A 216 6.54 -11.34 3.29
N GLU A 217 5.37 -10.87 2.93
CA GLU A 217 5.07 -10.46 1.55
C GLU A 217 4.74 -8.97 1.51
N SER A 218 4.97 -8.37 0.34
CA SER A 218 4.77 -6.95 0.13
C SER A 218 3.93 -6.69 -1.11
N GLU A 219 3.05 -5.70 -1.03
CA GLU A 219 2.35 -5.13 -2.17
C GLU A 219 2.63 -3.62 -2.23
N SER A 220 2.83 -3.10 -3.44
CA SER A 220 2.94 -1.66 -3.65
C SER A 220 1.59 -1.11 -4.07
N ILE A 221 1.02 -0.22 -3.27
CA ILE A 221 -0.20 0.51 -3.62
C ILE A 221 0.12 1.99 -3.85
N SER A 222 -0.71 2.66 -4.64
CA SER A 222 -0.71 4.11 -4.71
C SER A 222 -1.96 4.64 -4.04
N THR A 223 -1.77 5.51 -3.05
CA THR A 223 -2.85 6.26 -2.41
C THR A 223 -2.93 7.66 -3.04
N PHE A 224 -3.93 8.44 -2.64
CA PHE A 224 -4.14 9.78 -3.16
C PHE A 224 -3.07 10.80 -2.73
N LEU A 225 -2.36 10.52 -1.62
CA LEU A 225 -1.26 11.36 -1.15
C LEU A 225 0.12 10.73 -1.35
N ARG A 226 0.20 9.40 -1.33
CA ARG A 226 1.46 8.66 -1.25
C ARG A 226 1.55 7.71 -2.44
N ARG A 227 2.57 7.90 -3.27
CA ARG A 227 2.89 6.98 -4.38
C ARG A 227 3.76 5.85 -3.87
N ASN A 228 3.58 4.65 -4.42
CA ASN A 228 4.40 3.47 -4.15
C ASN A 228 4.51 3.13 -2.65
N LEU A 229 3.39 3.24 -1.93
CA LEU A 229 3.31 2.83 -0.54
C LEU A 229 3.44 1.31 -0.48
N SER A 230 4.53 0.84 0.11
CA SER A 230 4.77 -0.59 0.33
C SER A 230 4.04 -1.04 1.58
N LEU A 231 3.10 -1.97 1.39
CA LEU A 231 2.34 -2.60 2.46
C LEU A 231 2.84 -4.02 2.66
N TYR A 232 3.11 -4.36 3.91
CA TYR A 232 3.64 -5.64 4.31
C TYR A 232 2.60 -6.43 5.11
N ARG A 233 2.63 -7.75 4.96
CA ARG A 233 1.92 -8.70 5.83
C ARG A 233 2.76 -9.95 6.06
N LEU A 234 2.53 -10.60 7.19
CA LEU A 234 3.10 -11.93 7.41
C LEU A 234 2.44 -12.91 6.44
N THR A 235 3.24 -13.75 5.80
CA THR A 235 2.72 -14.89 5.05
C THR A 235 2.24 -15.97 6.02
N GLN A 236 1.65 -17.06 5.52
CA GLN A 236 1.35 -18.23 6.37
C GLN A 236 2.60 -18.75 7.10
N LEU A 237 3.76 -18.73 6.43
CA LEU A 237 5.04 -19.07 7.04
C LEU A 237 5.43 -18.04 8.12
N GLY A 238 5.25 -16.75 7.85
CA GLY A 238 5.50 -15.69 8.82
C GLY A 238 4.64 -15.76 10.08
N GLU A 239 3.35 -16.10 9.93
CA GLU A 239 2.45 -16.31 11.06
C GLU A 239 2.87 -17.52 11.91
N ALA A 240 3.30 -18.61 11.26
CA ALA A 240 3.82 -19.79 11.94
C ALA A 240 5.14 -19.49 12.67
N VAL A 241 6.05 -18.74 12.05
CA VAL A 241 7.29 -18.24 12.65
C VAL A 241 6.98 -17.35 13.87
N TYR A 242 6.05 -16.41 13.75
CA TYR A 242 5.63 -15.57 14.88
C TYR A 242 5.09 -16.40 16.04
N LYS A 243 4.21 -17.38 15.74
CA LYS A 243 3.66 -18.29 16.75
C LYS A 243 4.75 -19.11 17.43
N ARG A 244 5.78 -19.55 16.69
CA ARG A 244 6.94 -20.26 17.25
C ARG A 244 7.78 -19.36 18.17
N LEU A 245 7.97 -18.09 17.79
CA LEU A 245 8.78 -17.12 18.54
C LEU A 245 8.10 -16.61 19.82
N THR A 246 6.76 -16.55 19.83
CA THR A 246 6.00 -15.84 20.88
C THR A 246 4.94 -16.68 21.58
N GLU A 247 4.66 -17.89 21.06
CA GLU A 247 3.56 -18.77 21.48
C GLU A 247 2.16 -18.16 21.34
N LYS A 248 2.03 -17.05 20.60
CA LYS A 248 0.78 -16.32 20.38
C LYS A 248 0.32 -16.43 18.93
N THR A 249 -0.99 -16.30 18.71
CA THR A 249 -1.55 -16.10 17.37
C THR A 249 -1.36 -14.65 16.95
N PRO A 250 -0.91 -14.37 15.72
CA PRO A 250 -0.72 -12.99 15.26
C PRO A 250 -2.06 -12.26 15.13
N VAL A 251 -2.03 -10.96 15.41
CA VAL A 251 -3.14 -10.05 15.12
C VAL A 251 -3.26 -9.88 13.61
N LYS A 252 -4.50 -9.92 13.11
CA LYS A 252 -4.80 -9.69 11.68
C LYS A 252 -4.17 -8.38 11.20
N ALA A 253 -3.51 -8.42 10.05
CA ALA A 253 -2.84 -7.27 9.46
C ALA A 253 -3.80 -6.09 9.26
N GLN A 254 -3.32 -4.88 9.49
CA GLN A 254 -4.09 -3.64 9.41
C GLN A 254 -4.67 -3.46 8.01
N ARG A 255 -3.91 -3.79 6.96
CA ARG A 255 -4.42 -3.84 5.58
C ARG A 255 -5.66 -4.73 5.49
N ASP A 256 -5.61 -5.96 5.96
CA ASP A 256 -6.71 -6.91 5.82
C ASP A 256 -7.92 -6.52 6.69
N LYS A 257 -7.69 -5.80 7.80
CA LYS A 257 -8.76 -5.18 8.59
C LYS A 257 -9.44 -4.06 7.79
N LEU A 258 -8.64 -3.15 7.23
CA LEU A 258 -9.08 -2.03 6.40
C LEU A 258 -9.85 -2.51 5.16
N GLU A 259 -9.36 -3.54 4.47
CA GLU A 259 -10.03 -4.15 3.33
C GLU A 259 -11.35 -4.81 3.73
N SER A 260 -11.43 -5.44 4.91
CA SER A 260 -12.69 -6.02 5.39
C SER A 260 -13.73 -5.00 5.87
N GLN A 261 -13.30 -3.79 6.23
CA GLN A 261 -14.16 -2.73 6.76
C GLN A 261 -14.67 -1.78 5.66
N HIS A 262 -14.01 -1.72 4.51
CA HIS A 262 -14.31 -0.77 3.45
C HIS A 262 -14.47 -1.46 2.10
N SER A 263 -15.20 -0.82 1.18
CA SER A 263 -15.47 -1.39 -0.15
C SER A 263 -14.21 -1.58 -1.00
N THR A 264 -13.17 -0.77 -0.79
CA THR A 264 -11.91 -0.81 -1.54
C THR A 264 -10.74 -0.35 -0.66
N LEU A 265 -9.52 -0.83 -0.96
CA LEU A 265 -8.29 -0.34 -0.33
C LEU A 265 -8.09 1.17 -0.55
N GLU A 266 -8.43 1.69 -1.73
CA GLU A 266 -8.38 3.13 -2.01
C GLU A 266 -9.21 3.95 -1.03
N HIS A 267 -10.42 3.47 -0.71
CA HIS A 267 -11.29 4.14 0.25
C HIS A 267 -10.70 4.06 1.67
N ALA A 268 -10.24 2.87 2.08
CA ALA A 268 -9.67 2.66 3.40
C ALA A 268 -8.42 3.53 3.65
N TYR A 269 -7.56 3.68 2.66
CA TYR A 269 -6.38 4.54 2.77
C TYR A 269 -6.70 6.03 2.69
N LEU A 270 -7.76 6.44 1.98
CA LEU A 270 -8.27 7.81 2.05
C LEU A 270 -8.71 8.16 3.47
N ILE A 271 -9.40 7.24 4.15
CA ILE A 271 -9.82 7.37 5.54
C ILE A 271 -8.61 7.46 6.47
N LYS A 272 -7.67 6.49 6.37
CA LYS A 272 -6.47 6.47 7.21
C LYS A 272 -5.61 7.73 7.03
N ASP A 273 -5.38 8.15 5.79
CA ASP A 273 -4.62 9.38 5.50
C ASP A 273 -5.32 10.61 6.06
N THR A 274 -6.65 10.67 5.96
CA THR A 274 -7.44 11.77 6.52
C THR A 274 -7.31 11.80 8.04
N ALA A 275 -7.45 10.65 8.71
CA ALA A 275 -7.30 10.54 10.16
C ALA A 275 -5.91 11.03 10.62
N SER A 276 -4.84 10.58 9.95
CA SER A 276 -3.48 11.01 10.27
C SER A 276 -3.26 12.52 10.07
N ILE A 277 -3.89 13.12 9.05
CA ILE A 277 -3.87 14.58 8.88
C ILE A 277 -4.60 15.27 10.04
N LEU A 278 -5.75 14.76 10.48
CA LEU A 278 -6.49 15.34 11.60
C LEU A 278 -5.68 15.35 12.89
N GLU A 279 -5.00 14.24 13.21
CA GLU A 279 -4.07 14.16 14.34
C GLU A 279 -2.97 15.21 14.22
N THR A 280 -2.37 15.35 13.03
CA THR A 280 -1.33 16.37 12.76
C THR A 280 -1.87 17.80 12.89
N LEU A 281 -3.15 18.01 12.62
CA LEU A 281 -3.83 19.30 12.78
C LEU A 281 -4.22 19.59 14.24
N GLY A 282 -3.99 18.65 15.17
CA GLY A 282 -4.25 18.80 16.60
C GLY A 282 -5.59 18.27 17.07
N TYR A 283 -6.32 17.52 16.23
CA TYR A 283 -7.50 16.79 16.68
C TYR A 283 -7.09 15.66 17.61
N THR A 284 -7.96 15.34 18.57
CA THR A 284 -7.75 14.27 19.55
C THR A 284 -8.84 13.21 19.41
N ASN A 285 -8.65 12.03 20.01
CA ASN A 285 -9.59 10.91 19.95
C ASN A 285 -10.03 10.56 18.51
N VAL A 286 -9.09 10.63 17.56
CA VAL A 286 -9.36 10.33 16.15
C VAL A 286 -9.56 8.82 16.00
N THR A 287 -10.73 8.41 15.55
CA THR A 287 -11.05 7.01 15.28
C THR A 287 -11.75 6.84 13.94
N TYR A 288 -11.33 5.80 13.23
CA TYR A 288 -11.92 5.35 11.96
C TYR A 288 -12.43 3.91 12.05
N ASP A 289 -12.60 3.36 13.27
CA ASP A 289 -13.23 2.06 13.45
C ASP A 289 -14.76 2.22 13.36
N SER A 290 -15.35 1.54 12.38
CA SER A 290 -16.80 1.55 12.14
C SER A 290 -17.66 1.10 13.35
N LYS A 291 -17.11 0.33 14.30
CA LYS A 291 -17.80 -0.08 15.53
C LYS A 291 -17.84 1.04 16.55
N ASP A 292 -16.72 1.75 16.70
CA ASP A 292 -16.59 2.86 17.65
C ASP A 292 -17.31 4.10 17.15
N ASN A 293 -17.42 4.26 15.83
CA ASN A 293 -18.10 5.39 15.20
C ASN A 293 -19.63 5.26 15.16
N GLN A 294 -20.24 4.21 15.70
CA GLN A 294 -21.69 4.02 15.60
C GLN A 294 -22.46 5.01 16.48
N ILE A 295 -23.40 5.73 15.85
CA ILE A 295 -24.27 6.69 16.53
C ILE A 295 -25.73 6.29 16.30
N GLN A 296 -26.46 6.11 17.39
CA GLN A 296 -27.90 5.87 17.36
C GLN A 296 -28.63 7.16 16.99
N VAL A 297 -29.56 7.06 16.03
CA VAL A 297 -30.37 8.15 15.54
C VAL A 297 -31.84 7.84 15.85
N ALA A 298 -32.64 8.88 16.12
CA ALA A 298 -34.06 8.74 16.40
C ALA A 298 -34.78 7.87 15.35
N GLY A 299 -35.65 6.96 15.83
CA GLY A 299 -36.38 6.01 14.99
C GLY A 299 -35.67 4.67 14.75
N GLY A 300 -34.69 4.30 15.59
CA GLY A 300 -33.97 3.01 15.50
C GLY A 300 -32.97 2.93 14.34
N ASN A 301 -32.66 4.06 13.71
CA ASN A 301 -31.69 4.15 12.64
C ASN A 301 -30.28 4.38 13.18
N ARG A 302 -29.27 3.98 12.41
CA ARG A 302 -27.86 4.19 12.75
C ARG A 302 -27.17 5.10 11.75
N TYR A 303 -26.38 6.04 12.26
CA TYR A 303 -25.39 6.79 11.49
C TYR A 303 -23.99 6.30 11.85
N VAL A 304 -23.15 6.09 10.85
CA VAL A 304 -21.75 5.67 11.04
C VAL A 304 -20.91 6.54 10.12
N PRO A 305 -20.27 7.62 10.64
CA PRO A 305 -19.28 8.36 9.90
C PRO A 305 -18.03 7.51 9.69
N ASP A 306 -17.30 7.78 8.60
CA ASP A 306 -16.01 7.13 8.35
C ASP A 306 -14.98 7.47 9.44
N ILE A 307 -14.97 8.72 9.93
CA ILE A 307 -14.08 9.16 11.02
C ILE A 307 -14.86 10.01 12.03
N SER A 308 -14.59 9.77 13.31
CA SER A 308 -14.93 10.72 14.37
C SER A 308 -13.66 11.26 15.04
N ALA A 309 -13.68 12.54 15.40
CA ALA A 309 -12.52 13.21 15.99
C ALA A 309 -12.97 14.41 16.85
N ASP A 310 -12.26 14.66 17.94
CA ASP A 310 -12.52 15.77 18.83
C ASP A 310 -11.62 16.96 18.45
N PHE A 311 -12.24 18.04 17.96
CA PHE A 311 -11.54 19.31 17.69
C PHE A 311 -11.17 20.01 19.01
N SER A 312 -12.02 19.85 20.02
CA SER A 312 -11.78 20.28 21.39
C SER A 312 -12.51 19.32 22.35
N PRO A 313 -12.27 19.40 23.67
CA PRO A 313 -12.95 18.54 24.65
C PRO A 313 -14.48 18.58 24.60
N THR A 314 -15.07 19.62 23.98
CA THR A 314 -16.52 19.81 23.88
C THR A 314 -17.04 19.78 22.44
N VAL A 315 -16.15 19.69 21.44
CA VAL A 315 -16.52 19.78 20.03
C VAL A 315 -16.06 18.52 19.30
N LYS A 316 -17.01 17.61 19.11
CA LYS A 316 -16.84 16.42 18.29
C LYS A 316 -17.16 16.74 16.83
N THR A 317 -16.36 16.20 15.94
CA THR A 317 -16.47 16.38 14.49
C THR A 317 -16.60 15.02 13.80
N TYR A 318 -17.31 15.02 12.68
CA TYR A 318 -17.60 13.81 11.90
C TYR A 318 -17.20 14.03 10.45
N TRP A 319 -16.52 13.03 9.89
CA TRP A 319 -15.92 13.12 8.57
C TRP A 319 -16.32 11.93 7.72
N GLU A 320 -16.57 12.21 6.44
CA GLU A 320 -16.87 11.22 5.42
C GLU A 320 -15.82 11.29 4.32
N CYS A 321 -15.31 10.14 3.93
CA CYS A 321 -14.35 10.02 2.85
C CYS A 321 -15.08 9.51 1.61
N GLU A 322 -15.14 10.30 0.55
CA GLU A 322 -16.00 9.99 -0.60
C GLU A 322 -15.17 9.83 -1.88
N LEU A 323 -15.27 8.66 -2.50
CA LEU A 323 -14.72 8.38 -3.84
C LEU A 323 -15.65 8.85 -4.97
N GLY A 324 -16.87 9.27 -4.62
CA GLY A 324 -17.87 9.76 -5.57
C GLY A 324 -18.53 8.67 -6.40
N HIS A 325 -18.59 7.44 -5.89
CA HIS A 325 -19.29 6.31 -6.53
C HIS A 325 -20.75 6.21 -6.11
N HIS A 326 -21.16 6.87 -5.02
CA HIS A 326 -22.53 6.80 -4.50
C HIS A 326 -23.56 7.41 -5.46
N LYS A 327 -24.72 6.74 -5.52
CA LYS A 327 -25.92 7.30 -6.14
C LYS A 327 -26.50 8.39 -5.24
N ASP A 328 -27.24 9.31 -5.85
CA ASP A 328 -27.81 10.45 -5.14
C ASP A 328 -28.70 10.02 -3.95
N ALA A 329 -29.53 8.98 -4.12
CA ALA A 329 -30.42 8.50 -3.06
C ALA A 329 -29.66 8.07 -1.79
N ASP A 330 -28.65 7.22 -1.95
CA ASP A 330 -27.85 6.69 -0.84
C ASP A 330 -27.11 7.81 -0.10
N PHE A 331 -26.52 8.73 -0.88
CA PHE A 331 -25.80 9.87 -0.31
C PHE A 331 -26.74 10.87 0.39
N PHE A 332 -27.95 11.08 -0.14
CA PHE A 332 -28.94 11.96 0.49
C PHE A 332 -29.43 11.39 1.82
N GLU A 333 -29.66 10.07 1.89
CA GLU A 333 -30.00 9.40 3.14
C GLU A 333 -28.88 9.56 4.18
N LYS A 334 -27.61 9.44 3.76
CA LYS A 334 -26.44 9.67 4.62
C LYS A 334 -26.41 11.10 5.17
N LEU A 335 -26.63 12.11 4.32
CA LEU A 335 -26.73 13.52 4.74
C LEU A 335 -27.90 13.78 5.69
N GLN A 336 -29.05 13.12 5.49
CA GLN A 336 -30.20 13.23 6.40
C GLN A 336 -29.89 12.65 7.78
N LYS A 337 -29.19 11.51 7.84
CA LYS A 337 -28.76 10.90 9.10
C LYS A 337 -27.72 11.78 9.81
N ALA A 338 -26.74 12.31 9.07
CA ALA A 338 -25.74 13.22 9.62
C ALA A 338 -26.39 14.50 10.21
N ALA A 339 -27.35 15.11 9.51
CA ALA A 339 -28.06 16.31 9.98
C ALA A 339 -28.89 16.11 11.26
N LYS A 340 -29.16 14.87 11.67
CA LYS A 340 -29.79 14.56 12.96
C LYS A 340 -28.80 14.43 14.11
N VAL A 341 -27.50 14.38 13.81
CA VAL A 341 -26.42 14.12 14.76
C VAL A 341 -25.52 15.34 14.93
N THR A 342 -25.34 16.13 13.88
CA THR A 342 -24.42 17.27 13.87
C THR A 342 -24.94 18.41 13.00
N ASP A 343 -24.59 19.64 13.37
CA ASP A 343 -24.81 20.83 12.55
C ASP A 343 -23.73 21.00 11.46
N THR A 344 -22.59 20.31 11.61
CA THR A 344 -21.46 20.39 10.68
C THR A 344 -20.95 19.01 10.29
N LEU A 345 -20.81 18.78 8.98
CA LEU A 345 -20.25 17.57 8.38
C LEU A 345 -19.06 17.92 7.48
N TYR A 346 -18.00 17.14 7.56
CA TYR A 346 -16.83 17.28 6.69
C TYR A 346 -16.80 16.14 5.68
N VAL A 347 -16.60 16.45 4.40
CA VAL A 347 -16.52 15.48 3.30
C VAL A 347 -15.17 15.66 2.60
N ILE A 348 -14.33 14.65 2.70
CA ILE A 348 -12.99 14.62 2.10
C ILE A 348 -13.01 13.74 0.86
N THR A 349 -12.50 14.27 -0.23
CA THR A 349 -12.42 13.56 -1.51
C THR A 349 -10.97 13.43 -1.96
N PRO A 350 -10.65 12.47 -2.84
CA PRO A 350 -9.27 12.27 -3.27
C PRO A 350 -8.74 13.39 -4.16
N ARG A 351 -9.60 13.95 -5.02
CA ARG A 351 -9.21 14.91 -6.08
C ARG A 351 -10.34 15.87 -6.41
N LYS A 352 -10.00 16.94 -7.11
CA LYS A 352 -10.90 18.07 -7.38
C LYS A 352 -12.15 17.63 -8.15
N GLU A 353 -12.00 16.75 -9.13
CA GLU A 353 -13.11 16.25 -9.95
C GLU A 353 -14.17 15.54 -9.09
N VAL A 354 -13.74 14.78 -8.09
CA VAL A 354 -14.64 14.10 -7.14
C VAL A 354 -15.25 15.13 -6.19
N SER A 355 -14.47 16.09 -5.68
CA SER A 355 -14.98 17.21 -4.88
C SER A 355 -16.11 17.97 -5.59
N ASP A 356 -15.90 18.33 -6.86
CA ASP A 356 -16.87 19.05 -7.68
C ASP A 356 -18.13 18.22 -7.93
N LYS A 357 -17.99 16.89 -8.12
CA LYS A 357 -19.12 15.96 -8.19
C LYS A 357 -19.92 15.94 -6.88
N MET A 358 -19.24 15.87 -5.73
CA MET A 358 -19.89 15.87 -4.41
C MET A 358 -20.60 17.19 -4.14
N LYS A 359 -19.98 18.33 -4.46
CA LYS A 359 -20.62 19.65 -4.36
C LYS A 359 -21.91 19.72 -5.18
N LYS A 360 -21.93 19.16 -6.40
CA LYS A 360 -23.14 19.06 -7.22
C LYS A 360 -24.21 18.17 -6.58
N GLN A 361 -23.84 17.03 -6.00
CA GLN A 361 -24.77 16.15 -5.28
C GLN A 361 -25.37 16.84 -4.05
N ILE A 362 -24.54 17.50 -3.24
CA ILE A 362 -24.99 18.26 -2.06
C ILE A 362 -25.90 19.42 -2.48
N GLY A 363 -25.60 20.09 -3.60
CA GLY A 363 -26.48 21.10 -4.19
C GLY A 363 -27.86 20.57 -4.57
N ARG A 364 -27.93 19.36 -5.17
CA ARG A 364 -29.21 18.69 -5.45
C ARG A 364 -29.95 18.28 -4.19
N TYR A 365 -29.24 17.80 -3.17
CA TYR A 365 -29.84 17.51 -1.88
C TYR A 365 -30.43 18.76 -1.23
N LYS A 366 -29.68 19.87 -1.23
CA LYS A 366 -30.16 21.18 -0.75
C LYS A 366 -31.44 21.60 -1.45
N ALA A 367 -31.50 21.49 -2.79
CA ALA A 367 -32.72 21.78 -3.53
C ALA A 367 -33.88 20.87 -3.08
N SER A 368 -33.62 19.58 -2.88
CA SER A 368 -34.64 18.62 -2.43
C SER A 368 -35.19 18.92 -1.02
N VAL A 369 -34.35 19.41 -0.11
CA VAL A 369 -34.76 19.83 1.25
C VAL A 369 -35.75 21.00 1.17
N VAL A 370 -35.47 21.99 0.31
CA VAL A 370 -36.35 23.13 0.08
C VAL A 370 -37.66 22.69 -0.57
N THR A 371 -37.59 21.92 -1.67
CA THR A 371 -38.79 21.47 -2.40
C THR A 371 -39.70 20.60 -1.54
N LYS A 372 -39.13 19.76 -0.67
CA LYS A 372 -39.88 18.87 0.24
C LYS A 372 -40.21 19.52 1.59
N GLN A 373 -39.86 20.80 1.79
CA GLN A 373 -40.07 21.54 3.05
C GLN A 373 -39.53 20.80 4.28
N MET A 374 -38.39 20.15 4.14
CA MET A 374 -37.77 19.38 5.21
C MET A 374 -37.13 20.32 6.24
N LYS A 375 -37.35 20.05 7.53
CA LYS A 375 -36.65 20.74 8.62
C LYS A 375 -35.26 20.13 8.81
N THR A 376 -34.30 20.61 8.03
CA THR A 376 -32.90 20.15 8.05
C THR A 376 -31.97 21.35 8.10
N GLN A 377 -31.07 21.40 9.07
CA GLN A 377 -29.99 22.39 9.15
C GLN A 377 -28.66 21.64 9.16
N LEU A 378 -27.79 21.91 8.18
CA LEU A 378 -26.48 21.26 8.09
C LEU A 378 -25.51 22.12 7.27
N ILE A 379 -24.31 22.32 7.80
CA ILE A 379 -23.18 22.92 7.09
C ILE A 379 -22.26 21.79 6.64
N VAL A 380 -22.05 21.66 5.32
CA VAL A 380 -21.14 20.67 4.76
C VAL A 380 -19.89 21.34 4.24
N PHE A 381 -18.72 20.95 4.77
CA PHE A 381 -17.42 21.32 4.23
C PHE A 381 -16.94 20.23 3.29
N VAL A 382 -16.70 20.56 2.02
CA VAL A 382 -16.32 19.61 0.97
C VAL A 382 -15.03 20.07 0.31
N GLY A 383 -14.01 19.23 0.37
CA GLY A 383 -12.72 19.53 -0.26
C GLY A 383 -11.89 18.29 -0.47
N THR A 384 -10.73 18.47 -1.10
CA THR A 384 -9.80 17.37 -1.32
C THR A 384 -8.94 17.11 -0.09
N ILE A 385 -8.37 15.91 0.00
CA ILE A 385 -7.40 15.57 1.03
C ILE A 385 -6.19 16.53 1.04
N SER A 386 -5.76 17.02 -0.13
CA SER A 386 -4.73 18.05 -0.26
C SER A 386 -5.16 19.41 0.31
N GLN A 387 -6.43 19.78 0.17
CA GLN A 387 -6.99 20.99 0.77
C GLN A 387 -7.13 20.88 2.29
N LEU A 388 -7.42 19.68 2.81
CA LEU A 388 -7.38 19.42 4.26
C LEU A 388 -5.95 19.58 4.79
N LYS A 389 -4.96 18.94 4.15
CA LYS A 389 -3.54 19.00 4.53
C LYS A 389 -3.01 20.43 4.58
N THR A 390 -3.42 21.29 3.65
CA THR A 390 -3.01 22.70 3.58
C THR A 390 -3.93 23.66 4.35
N ARG A 391 -4.90 23.13 5.13
CA ARG A 391 -5.93 23.87 5.88
C ARG A 391 -6.86 24.74 5.02
N GLN A 392 -6.77 24.65 3.69
CA GLN A 392 -7.62 25.37 2.74
C GLN A 392 -9.08 24.95 2.83
N LEU A 393 -9.37 23.73 3.30
CA LEU A 393 -10.74 23.26 3.54
C LEU A 393 -11.55 24.21 4.44
N PHE A 394 -10.89 24.81 5.44
CA PHE A 394 -11.54 25.64 6.46
C PHE A 394 -11.61 27.12 6.07
N SER A 395 -10.63 27.61 5.30
CA SER A 395 -10.54 29.02 4.92
C SER A 395 -11.22 29.35 3.59
N ASN A 396 -11.37 28.37 2.69
CA ASN A 396 -11.99 28.59 1.40
C ASN A 396 -13.52 28.49 1.48
N LYS A 397 -14.21 29.61 1.22
CA LYS A 397 -15.69 29.65 1.18
C LYS A 397 -16.29 28.70 0.14
N ASP A 398 -15.57 28.41 -0.95
CA ASP A 398 -16.03 27.47 -1.98
C ASP A 398 -16.10 26.03 -1.48
N CYS A 399 -15.46 25.72 -0.35
CA CYS A 399 -15.58 24.43 0.32
C CYS A 399 -16.82 24.34 1.20
N GLN A 400 -17.51 25.44 1.49
CA GLN A 400 -18.63 25.44 2.44
C GLN A 400 -19.99 25.50 1.72
N ILE A 401 -20.87 24.54 2.03
CA ILE A 401 -22.26 24.53 1.54
C ILE A 401 -23.21 24.49 2.73
N LYS A 402 -24.11 25.47 2.83
CA LYS A 402 -25.15 25.54 3.86
C LYS A 402 -26.48 24.97 3.34
N ILE A 403 -27.06 24.05 4.08
CA ILE A 403 -28.35 23.40 3.84
C ILE A 403 -29.29 23.77 5.00
N GLY A 404 -30.52 24.15 4.67
CA GLY A 404 -31.47 24.73 5.63
C GLY A 404 -31.44 26.23 5.58
#